data_AF-A0A939KNM9-F1
#
_entry.id   AF-A0A939KNM9-F1
#
_cell.length_a   1.000
_cell.length_b   1.000
_cell.length_c   1.000
_cell.angle_alpha   90.00
_cell.angle_beta   90.00
_cell.angle_gamma   90.00
#
_symmetry.space_group_name_H-M   'P 1'
#
loop_
_entity.id
_entity.type
_entity.pdbx_description
1 polymer ?
#
loop_
_entity_poly.entity_id
_entity_poly.type
_entity_poly.pdbx_seq_one_letter_code
_entity_poly.pdbx_strand_id
1 'polypeptide(L)'
;MISMPFSPYATEPADLAVCRCTQAVQPHEHGTRGMYNYHRCRCTPCREANLEYSRQSTKHRPRREMVDAGLVRSRITELRAAGLTVLQISNLSGIHAKVIEFAMKGRNGKKPKTVKASTFRALNAISYKDAEGAEKRRGRIVNGDIPRRQLQSLHSLGWCGSEIATRIGANASTISHLLAGNGITEDYRARIDRLYAELHGTNAPQETANERRSATVARNRALANGWTSDTATDHEHARPVRAH
;
A
#
# COMPACT_ATOMS: atom_id res chain seq x y z
N MET A 1 7.62 30.27 47.60
CA MET A 1 6.39 30.68 46.90
C MET A 1 6.81 31.23 45.54
N ILE A 2 6.56 30.47 44.47
CA ILE A 2 7.04 30.81 43.13
C ILE A 2 6.11 31.89 42.56
N SER A 3 6.64 33.11 42.47
CA SER A 3 6.00 34.27 41.89
C SER A 3 5.74 34.02 40.39
N MET A 4 4.47 33.97 39.99
CA MET A 4 4.10 33.93 38.58
C MET A 4 4.16 35.34 37.99
N PRO A 5 4.72 35.53 36.78
CA PRO A 5 4.74 36.84 36.15
C PRO A 5 3.33 37.27 35.76
N PHE A 6 2.92 38.43 36.26
CA PHE A 6 1.73 39.17 35.82
C PHE A 6 1.75 39.30 34.28
N SER A 7 0.69 38.85 33.62
CA SER A 7 0.48 39.09 32.19
C SER A 7 0.01 40.54 32.01
N PRO A 8 0.77 41.42 31.33
CA PRO A 8 0.50 42.87 31.31
C PRO A 8 -0.57 43.30 30.30
N TYR A 9 -1.49 42.41 29.89
CA TYR A 9 -2.42 42.71 28.79
C TYR A 9 -3.88 42.46 29.17
N ALA A 10 -4.34 43.18 30.18
CA ALA A 10 -5.71 43.63 30.24
C ALA A 10 -5.74 44.94 31.01
N THR A 11 -5.98 46.07 30.33
CA THR A 11 -7.13 46.96 30.58
C THR A 11 -6.95 48.28 29.81
N GLU A 12 -8.04 48.72 29.21
CA GLU A 12 -8.38 50.09 28.72
C GLU A 12 -8.54 50.26 27.20
N PRO A 13 -9.67 50.87 26.75
CA PRO A 13 -9.97 51.13 25.33
C PRO A 13 -9.07 52.20 24.68
N ALA A 14 -8.19 52.86 25.45
CA ALA A 14 -7.33 53.93 24.97
C ALA A 14 -6.04 53.43 24.26
N ASP A 15 -5.60 52.19 24.51
CA ASP A 15 -4.37 51.62 23.91
C ASP A 15 -4.57 51.04 22.48
N LEU A 16 -5.76 51.23 21.90
CA LEU A 16 -6.11 50.80 20.55
C LEU A 16 -5.47 51.65 19.44
N ALA A 17 -4.86 52.80 19.75
CA ALA A 17 -4.38 53.76 18.76
C ALA A 17 -2.94 53.53 18.27
N VAL A 18 -2.08 52.81 19.01
CA VAL A 18 -0.68 52.60 18.62
C VAL A 18 -0.40 51.11 18.46
N CYS A 19 -0.40 50.66 17.20
CA CYS A 19 -0.07 49.30 16.83
C CYS A 19 1.37 48.94 17.24
N ARG A 20 1.52 48.02 18.22
CA ARG A 20 2.82 47.44 18.64
C ARG A 20 2.99 45.99 18.19
N CYS A 21 2.48 45.61 17.03
CA CYS A 21 2.65 44.27 16.49
C CYS A 21 4.08 44.05 15.98
N THR A 22 4.74 43.00 16.44
CA THR A 22 6.14 42.66 16.09
C THR A 22 6.39 42.31 14.61
N GLN A 23 5.34 42.18 13.80
CA GLN A 23 5.41 41.77 12.39
C GLN A 23 4.77 42.79 11.45
N ALA A 24 4.43 43.98 11.94
CA ALA A 24 3.82 45.02 11.11
C ALA A 24 4.80 46.16 10.88
N VAL A 25 5.09 46.43 9.61
CA VAL A 25 5.97 47.52 9.17
C VAL A 25 5.23 48.87 9.18
N GLN A 26 3.90 48.85 9.13
CA GLN A 26 3.05 50.04 9.18
C GLN A 26 1.97 49.93 10.26
N PRO A 27 1.51 51.07 10.82
CA PRO A 27 0.33 51.11 11.67
C PRO A 27 -0.87 50.54 10.91
N HIS A 28 -1.60 49.63 11.52
CA HIS A 28 -2.77 49.00 10.91
C HIS A 28 -3.89 48.86 11.93
N GLU A 29 -5.10 48.72 11.42
CA GLU A 29 -6.30 48.61 12.23
C GLU A 29 -6.40 47.24 12.92
N HIS A 30 -6.60 47.26 14.24
CA HIS A 30 -6.86 46.07 15.05
C HIS A 30 -8.33 45.65 14.96
N GLY A 31 -8.66 44.41 15.31
CA GLY A 31 -10.06 43.93 15.28
C GLY A 31 -10.44 43.19 14.00
N THR A 32 -9.46 42.75 13.20
CA THR A 32 -9.70 41.91 12.02
C THR A 32 -9.05 40.53 12.16
N ARG A 33 -9.63 39.51 11.51
CA ARG A 33 -9.08 38.15 11.47
C ARG A 33 -7.68 38.09 10.84
N GLY A 34 -7.41 38.95 9.86
CA GLY A 34 -6.13 39.03 9.16
C GLY A 34 -4.99 39.33 10.13
N MET A 35 -5.21 40.25 11.08
CA MET A 35 -4.19 40.64 12.05
C MET A 35 -3.87 39.54 13.06
N TYR A 36 -4.86 38.70 13.41
CA TYR A 36 -4.63 37.54 14.26
C TYR A 36 -3.77 36.45 13.58
N ASN A 37 -4.04 36.18 12.29
CA ASN A 37 -3.40 35.07 11.56
C ASN A 37 -2.06 35.45 10.92
N TYR A 38 -2.00 36.57 10.20
CA TYR A 38 -0.83 36.99 9.42
C TYR A 38 0.17 37.78 10.27
N HIS A 39 -0.29 38.83 10.97
CA HIS A 39 0.56 39.67 11.81
C HIS A 39 0.76 39.13 13.23
N ARG A 40 0.18 37.97 13.52
CA ARG A 40 0.27 37.26 14.82
C ARG A 40 -0.10 38.13 16.02
N CYS A 41 -0.92 39.17 15.82
CA CYS A 41 -1.41 40.02 16.90
C CYS A 41 -2.25 39.19 17.89
N ARG A 42 -2.13 39.50 19.19
CA ARG A 42 -2.81 38.78 20.28
C ARG A 42 -3.64 39.68 21.18
N CYS A 43 -3.88 40.93 20.81
CA CYS A 43 -4.78 41.83 21.55
C CYS A 43 -6.23 41.31 21.53
N THR A 44 -7.03 41.75 22.50
CA THR A 44 -8.44 41.34 22.67
C THR A 44 -9.29 41.54 21.40
N PRO A 45 -9.28 42.70 20.72
CA PRO A 45 -10.06 42.93 19.49
C PRO A 45 -9.73 41.91 18.37
N CYS A 46 -8.45 41.61 18.15
CA CYS A 46 -8.03 40.64 17.13
C CYS A 46 -8.40 39.20 17.51
N ARG A 47 -8.37 38.84 18.81
CA ARG A 47 -8.83 37.53 19.30
C ARG A 47 -10.33 37.37 19.09
N GLU A 48 -11.11 38.40 19.43
CA GLU A 48 -12.57 38.42 19.27
C GLU A 48 -12.97 38.32 17.81
N ALA A 49 -12.34 39.09 16.92
CA ALA A 49 -12.59 39.01 15.48
C ALA A 49 -12.33 37.61 14.89
N ASN A 50 -11.26 36.93 15.34
CA ASN A 50 -10.98 35.55 14.92
C ASN A 50 -11.99 34.54 15.51
N LEU A 51 -12.42 34.75 16.75
CA LEU A 51 -13.42 33.91 17.40
C LEU A 51 -14.78 34.07 16.71
N GLU A 52 -15.20 35.30 16.42
CA GLU A 52 -16.44 35.61 15.74
C GLU A 52 -16.47 35.01 14.33
N TYR A 53 -15.40 35.18 13.56
CA TYR A 53 -15.26 34.49 12.28
C TYR A 53 -15.36 32.95 12.43
N SER A 54 -14.73 32.38 13.46
CA SER A 54 -14.78 30.93 13.70
C SER A 54 -16.19 30.46 14.06
N ARG A 55 -16.95 31.24 14.84
CA ARG A 55 -18.35 30.98 15.18
C ARG A 55 -19.24 31.06 13.95
N GLN A 56 -19.12 32.14 13.17
CA GLN A 56 -19.87 32.32 11.92
C GLN A 56 -19.54 31.20 10.91
N SER A 57 -18.26 30.90 10.72
CA SER A 57 -17.81 29.82 9.84
C SER A 57 -18.36 28.47 10.29
N THR A 58 -18.41 28.19 11.59
CA THR A 58 -18.98 26.94 12.12
C THR A 58 -20.50 26.89 11.94
N LYS A 59 -21.20 28.02 12.13
CA LYS A 59 -22.66 28.14 11.95
C LYS A 59 -23.08 27.87 10.49
N HIS A 60 -22.30 28.36 9.52
CA HIS A 60 -22.59 28.20 8.10
C HIS A 60 -21.96 26.94 7.48
N ARG A 61 -21.18 26.16 8.23
CA ARG A 61 -20.55 24.95 7.70
C ARG A 61 -21.60 23.84 7.59
N PRO A 62 -21.85 23.28 6.39
CA PRO A 62 -22.73 22.13 6.27
C PRO A 62 -22.17 20.98 7.10
N ARG A 63 -23.04 20.32 7.87
CA ARG A 63 -22.66 19.10 8.60
C ARG A 63 -22.19 18.07 7.58
N ARG A 64 -21.00 17.53 7.81
CA ARG A 64 -20.46 16.47 6.96
C ARG A 64 -21.22 15.20 7.28
N GLU A 65 -21.87 14.64 6.27
CA GLU A 65 -22.49 13.33 6.38
C GLU A 65 -21.39 12.26 6.49
N MET A 66 -21.43 11.51 7.58
CA MET A 66 -20.46 10.48 7.91
C MET A 66 -21.16 9.13 7.93
N VAL A 67 -20.51 8.11 7.39
CA VAL A 67 -21.00 6.73 7.33
C VAL A 67 -20.03 5.80 8.03
N ASP A 68 -20.52 4.63 8.42
CA ASP A 68 -19.70 3.59 9.04
C ASP A 68 -18.58 3.13 8.08
N ALA A 69 -17.36 3.08 8.60
CA ALA A 69 -16.18 2.69 7.82
C ALA A 69 -16.13 1.18 7.50
N GLY A 70 -16.88 0.36 8.22
CA GLY A 70 -17.10 -1.06 7.93
C GLY A 70 -17.77 -1.25 6.57
N LEU A 71 -18.83 -0.51 6.26
CA LEU A 71 -19.51 -0.59 4.95
C LEU A 71 -18.57 -0.30 3.78
N VAL A 72 -17.72 0.72 3.93
CA VAL A 72 -16.68 1.07 2.95
C VAL A 72 -15.68 -0.07 2.76
N ARG A 73 -15.23 -0.70 3.86
CA ARG A 73 -14.27 -1.83 3.81
C ARG A 73 -14.87 -3.07 3.17
N SER A 74 -16.12 -3.39 3.46
CA SER A 74 -16.83 -4.51 2.85
C SER A 74 -16.92 -4.32 1.35
N ARG A 75 -17.35 -3.13 0.89
CA ARG A 75 -17.44 -2.83 -0.54
C ARG A 75 -16.09 -2.90 -1.26
N ILE A 76 -15.02 -2.37 -0.65
CA ILE A 76 -13.66 -2.49 -1.22
C ILE A 76 -13.24 -3.96 -1.32
N THR A 77 -13.57 -4.78 -0.32
CA THR A 77 -13.24 -6.21 -0.33
C THR A 77 -13.98 -6.93 -1.45
N GLU A 78 -15.26 -6.63 -1.67
CA GLU A 78 -16.05 -7.17 -2.79
C GLU A 78 -15.44 -6.79 -4.16
N LEU A 79 -15.11 -5.51 -4.37
CA LEU A 79 -14.50 -5.05 -5.62
C LEU A 79 -13.13 -5.73 -5.86
N ARG A 80 -12.36 -5.95 -4.79
CA ARG A 80 -11.10 -6.70 -4.87
C ARG A 80 -11.31 -8.18 -5.16
N ALA A 81 -12.37 -8.80 -4.62
CA ALA A 81 -12.74 -10.18 -4.93
C ALA A 81 -13.19 -10.34 -6.40
N ALA A 82 -13.83 -9.31 -6.96
CA ALA A 82 -14.13 -9.22 -8.40
C ALA A 82 -12.88 -9.04 -9.28
N GLY A 83 -11.71 -8.81 -8.68
CA GLY A 83 -10.42 -8.73 -9.37
C GLY A 83 -9.90 -7.31 -9.58
N LEU A 84 -10.58 -6.28 -9.07
CA LEU A 84 -10.11 -4.90 -9.18
C LEU A 84 -8.95 -4.62 -8.22
N THR A 85 -7.92 -3.95 -8.74
CA THR A 85 -6.82 -3.42 -7.93
C THR A 85 -7.22 -2.12 -7.22
N VAL A 86 -6.50 -1.75 -6.16
CA VAL A 86 -6.73 -0.46 -5.47
C VAL A 86 -6.58 0.72 -6.42
N LEU A 87 -5.67 0.65 -7.40
CA LEU A 87 -5.48 1.69 -8.40
C LEU A 87 -6.67 1.77 -9.36
N GLN A 88 -7.22 0.63 -9.80
CA GLN A 88 -8.42 0.61 -10.64
C GLN A 88 -9.64 1.14 -9.88
N ILE A 89 -9.83 0.74 -8.62
CA ILE A 89 -10.89 1.28 -7.77
C ILE A 89 -10.72 2.79 -7.60
N SER A 90 -9.48 3.28 -7.42
CA SER A 90 -9.18 4.71 -7.34
C SER A 90 -9.59 5.45 -8.62
N ASN A 91 -9.26 4.91 -9.78
CA ASN A 91 -9.58 5.52 -11.07
C ASN A 91 -11.09 5.51 -11.33
N LEU A 92 -11.78 4.39 -11.06
CA LEU A 92 -13.21 4.24 -11.28
C LEU A 92 -14.06 5.07 -10.31
N SER A 93 -13.64 5.20 -9.05
CA SER A 93 -14.37 5.98 -8.04
C SER A 93 -13.96 7.45 -7.95
N GLY A 94 -12.88 7.86 -8.62
CA GLY A 94 -12.27 9.18 -8.43
C GLY A 94 -11.70 9.42 -7.02
N ILE A 95 -11.61 8.39 -6.19
CA ILE A 95 -11.07 8.47 -4.84
C ILE A 95 -9.59 8.18 -4.88
N HIS A 96 -8.76 9.12 -4.40
CA HIS A 96 -7.32 8.92 -4.32
C HIS A 96 -6.94 7.62 -3.58
N ALA A 97 -6.08 6.78 -4.17
CA ALA A 97 -5.69 5.47 -3.65
C ALA A 97 -5.30 5.47 -2.15
N LYS A 98 -4.61 6.52 -1.70
CA LYS A 98 -4.22 6.68 -0.28
C LYS A 98 -5.42 6.76 0.69
N VAL A 99 -6.55 7.30 0.25
CA VAL A 99 -7.79 7.34 1.04
C VAL A 99 -8.38 5.94 1.18
N ILE A 100 -8.34 5.15 0.09
CA ILE A 100 -8.76 3.74 0.09
C ILE A 100 -7.88 2.92 1.02
N GLU A 101 -6.55 3.11 0.94
CA GLU A 101 -5.61 2.45 1.85
C GLU A 101 -5.84 2.83 3.31
N PHE A 102 -6.07 4.11 3.60
CA PHE A 102 -6.39 4.58 4.94
C PHE A 102 -7.70 3.97 5.47
N ALA A 103 -8.72 3.83 4.61
CA ALA A 103 -9.96 3.19 5.00
C ALA A 103 -9.75 1.70 5.37
N MET A 104 -8.85 1.00 4.66
CA MET A 104 -8.56 -0.43 4.89
C MET A 104 -7.62 -0.68 6.07
N LYS A 105 -6.46 0.01 6.08
CA LYS A 105 -5.35 -0.23 7.02
C LYS A 105 -5.37 0.71 8.23
N GLY A 106 -6.07 1.83 8.13
CA GLY A 106 -6.02 2.90 9.12
C GLY A 106 -4.74 3.74 9.04
N ARG A 107 -4.53 4.57 10.05
CA ARG A 107 -3.30 5.36 10.24
C ARG A 107 -2.70 5.02 11.59
N ASN A 108 -1.41 4.75 11.62
CA ASN A 108 -0.66 4.39 12.82
C ASN A 108 -1.33 3.24 13.59
N GLY A 109 -1.77 2.20 12.88
CA GLY A 109 -2.44 1.02 13.46
C GLY A 109 -3.90 1.21 13.88
N LYS A 110 -4.45 2.42 13.79
CA LYS A 110 -5.85 2.71 14.16
C LYS A 110 -6.73 2.84 12.92
N LYS A 111 -7.71 1.94 12.79
CA LYS A 111 -8.71 1.97 11.72
C LYS A 111 -9.75 3.06 12.00
N PRO A 112 -10.15 3.85 10.99
CA PRO A 112 -11.21 4.84 11.16
C PRO A 112 -12.55 4.14 11.47
N LYS A 113 -13.34 4.73 12.37
CA LYS A 113 -14.72 4.28 12.66
C LYS A 113 -15.72 4.80 11.62
N THR A 114 -15.51 6.02 11.14
CA THR A 114 -16.41 6.69 10.20
C THR A 114 -15.66 7.32 9.04
N VAL A 115 -16.25 7.32 7.84
CA VAL A 115 -15.74 7.94 6.62
C VAL A 115 -16.80 8.89 6.06
N LYS A 116 -16.42 9.83 5.19
CA LYS A 116 -17.38 10.70 4.50
C LYS A 116 -18.36 9.88 3.64
N ALA A 117 -19.64 10.22 3.68
CA ALA A 117 -20.67 9.56 2.87
C ALA A 117 -20.36 9.60 1.37
N SER A 118 -19.73 10.68 0.90
CA SER A 118 -19.29 10.81 -0.51
C SER A 118 -18.36 9.68 -0.96
N THR A 119 -17.51 9.17 -0.06
CA THR A 119 -16.60 8.05 -0.36
C THR A 119 -17.39 6.76 -0.57
N PHE A 120 -18.39 6.50 0.26
CA PHE A 120 -19.23 5.32 0.12
C PHE A 120 -20.10 5.38 -1.15
N ARG A 121 -20.69 6.55 -1.46
CA ARG A 121 -21.45 6.77 -2.69
C ARG A 121 -20.60 6.53 -3.94
N ALA A 122 -19.37 7.06 -3.96
CA ALA A 122 -18.46 6.86 -5.08
C ALA A 122 -18.02 5.39 -5.28
N LEU A 123 -17.84 4.63 -4.20
CA LEU A 123 -17.53 3.20 -4.28
C LEU A 123 -18.74 2.36 -4.73
N ASN A 124 -19.95 2.75 -4.35
CA ASN A 124 -21.17 2.08 -4.78
C ASN A 124 -21.55 2.41 -6.23
N ALA A 125 -21.08 3.54 -6.76
CA ALA A 125 -21.29 3.90 -8.16
C ALA A 125 -20.51 2.99 -9.13
N ILE A 126 -19.50 2.24 -8.65
CA ILE A 126 -18.76 1.27 -9.47
C ILE A 126 -19.68 0.07 -9.76
N SER A 127 -20.05 -0.09 -11.02
CA SER A 127 -20.90 -1.20 -11.46
C SER A 127 -20.09 -2.48 -11.66
N TYR A 128 -20.78 -3.62 -11.71
CA TYR A 128 -20.15 -4.91 -12.01
C TYR A 128 -19.60 -4.96 -13.45
N LYS A 129 -20.22 -4.24 -14.41
CA LYS A 129 -19.72 -4.12 -15.79
C LYS A 129 -18.38 -3.40 -15.86
N ASP A 130 -18.19 -2.36 -15.03
CA ASP A 130 -16.90 -1.67 -14.91
C ASP A 130 -15.82 -2.58 -14.33
N ALA A 131 -16.21 -3.51 -13.46
CA ALA A 131 -15.30 -4.52 -12.89
C ALA A 131 -14.94 -5.62 -13.91
N GLU A 132 -15.86 -6.01 -14.78
CA GLU A 132 -15.63 -6.98 -15.85
C GLU A 132 -14.77 -6.41 -16.99
N GLY A 133 -14.99 -5.15 -17.37
CA GLY A 133 -14.24 -4.47 -18.42
C GLY A 133 -12.86 -3.96 -17.99
N ALA A 134 -12.61 -3.86 -16.68
CA ALA A 134 -11.29 -3.49 -16.17
C ALA A 134 -10.28 -4.60 -16.46
N GLU A 135 -9.21 -4.26 -17.18
CA GLU A 135 -8.10 -5.18 -17.48
C GLU A 135 -7.55 -5.77 -16.18
N LYS A 136 -7.89 -7.02 -15.87
CA LYS A 136 -7.47 -7.70 -14.65
C LYS A 136 -5.95 -7.81 -14.68
N ARG A 137 -5.26 -7.05 -13.82
CA ARG A 137 -3.79 -7.05 -13.81
C ARG A 137 -3.30 -8.48 -13.57
N ARG A 138 -2.50 -9.01 -14.51
CA ARG A 138 -1.74 -10.26 -14.32
C ARG A 138 -0.91 -10.12 -13.05
N GLY A 139 -1.29 -10.79 -11.96
CA GLY A 139 -0.55 -10.65 -10.71
C GLY A 139 -1.25 -11.00 -9.42
N ARG A 140 -2.22 -11.92 -9.41
CA ARG A 140 -2.59 -12.59 -8.16
C ARG A 140 -1.35 -13.33 -7.66
N ILE A 141 -0.86 -12.96 -6.48
CA ILE A 141 0.19 -13.71 -5.79
C ILE A 141 -0.46 -14.99 -5.29
N VAL A 142 0.07 -16.12 -5.73
CA VAL A 142 -0.34 -17.47 -5.35
C VAL A 142 0.74 -18.12 -4.50
N ASN A 143 0.37 -19.21 -3.84
CA ASN A 143 1.32 -20.00 -3.06
C ASN A 143 2.45 -20.48 -3.99
N GLY A 144 3.69 -20.18 -3.59
CA GLY A 144 4.92 -20.54 -4.31
C GLY A 144 5.48 -21.92 -3.95
N ASP A 145 4.84 -22.71 -3.08
CA ASP A 145 5.40 -23.97 -2.58
C ASP A 145 5.70 -24.99 -3.69
N ILE A 146 4.76 -25.18 -4.62
CA ILE A 146 4.96 -26.12 -5.75
C ILE A 146 6.07 -25.61 -6.68
N PRO A 147 6.03 -24.36 -7.19
CA PRO A 147 7.13 -23.80 -7.98
C PRO A 147 8.48 -23.83 -7.28
N ARG A 148 8.51 -23.61 -5.96
CA ARG A 148 9.73 -23.65 -5.17
C ARG A 148 10.35 -25.05 -5.21
N ARG A 149 9.54 -26.09 -5.01
CA ARG A 149 10.02 -27.48 -5.05
C ARG A 149 10.51 -27.90 -6.43
N GLN A 150 9.80 -27.48 -7.48
CA GLN A 150 10.25 -27.67 -8.87
C GLN A 150 11.62 -27.03 -9.10
N LEU A 151 11.83 -25.80 -8.63
CA LEU A 151 13.13 -25.13 -8.72
C LEU A 151 14.22 -25.83 -7.90
N GLN A 152 13.90 -26.33 -6.70
CA GLN A 152 14.83 -27.10 -5.86
C GLN A 152 15.27 -28.39 -6.55
N SER A 153 14.34 -29.10 -7.19
CA SER A 153 14.61 -30.28 -8.01
C SER A 153 15.52 -29.93 -9.19
N LEU A 154 15.21 -28.87 -9.96
CA LEU A 154 16.06 -28.42 -11.07
C LEU A 154 17.48 -28.04 -10.60
N HIS A 155 17.61 -27.42 -9.42
CA HIS A 155 18.91 -27.12 -8.82
C HIS A 155 19.75 -28.39 -8.55
N SER A 156 19.11 -29.49 -8.12
CA SER A 156 19.81 -30.77 -7.92
C SER A 156 20.29 -31.40 -9.24
N LEU A 157 19.61 -31.13 -10.36
CA LEU A 157 20.00 -31.51 -11.72
C LEU A 157 21.05 -30.55 -12.34
N GLY A 158 21.49 -29.54 -11.59
CA GLY A 158 22.51 -28.59 -12.01
C GLY A 158 21.99 -27.33 -12.70
N TRP A 159 20.68 -27.11 -12.78
CA TRP A 159 20.14 -25.87 -13.35
C TRP A 159 20.29 -24.72 -12.35
N CYS A 160 21.09 -23.71 -12.67
CA CYS A 160 21.30 -22.56 -11.80
C CYS A 160 20.18 -21.52 -11.95
N GLY A 161 19.91 -20.77 -10.87
CA GLY A 161 18.81 -19.81 -10.85
C GLY A 161 18.89 -18.70 -11.92
N SER A 162 20.08 -18.32 -12.37
CA SER A 162 20.24 -17.36 -13.49
C SER A 162 19.80 -17.95 -14.83
N GLU A 163 20.13 -19.21 -15.10
CA GLU A 163 19.73 -19.90 -16.33
C GLU A 163 18.22 -20.12 -16.37
N ILE A 164 17.65 -20.59 -15.25
CA ILE A 164 16.20 -20.73 -15.08
C ILE A 164 15.51 -19.38 -15.30
N ALA A 165 16.02 -18.31 -14.68
CA ALA A 165 15.46 -16.96 -14.81
C ALA A 165 15.47 -16.49 -16.27
N THR A 166 16.58 -16.67 -16.98
CA THR A 166 16.71 -16.31 -18.40
C THR A 166 15.68 -17.06 -19.25
N ARG A 167 15.54 -18.38 -19.06
CA ARG A 167 14.61 -19.20 -19.85
C ARG A 167 13.14 -18.83 -19.68
N ILE A 168 12.72 -18.43 -18.47
CA ILE A 168 11.33 -18.01 -18.21
C ILE A 168 11.10 -16.51 -18.42
N GLY A 169 12.14 -15.74 -18.77
CA GLY A 169 12.08 -14.28 -18.85
C GLY A 169 11.78 -13.61 -17.51
N ALA A 170 12.40 -14.10 -16.43
CA ALA A 170 12.33 -13.52 -15.09
C ALA A 170 13.66 -12.85 -14.71
N ASN A 171 13.60 -11.96 -13.72
CA ASN A 171 14.80 -11.50 -13.02
C ASN A 171 15.28 -12.58 -12.03
N ALA A 172 16.60 -12.82 -11.93
CA ALA A 172 17.19 -13.74 -10.95
C ALA A 172 16.74 -13.50 -9.50
N SER A 173 16.44 -12.25 -9.14
CA SER A 173 15.88 -11.89 -7.82
C SER A 173 14.53 -12.57 -7.56
N THR A 174 13.73 -12.78 -8.61
CA THR A 174 12.43 -13.49 -8.53
C THR A 174 12.64 -14.94 -8.09
N ILE A 175 13.65 -15.61 -8.67
CA ILE A 175 14.02 -16.98 -8.33
C ILE A 175 14.53 -17.05 -6.89
N SER A 176 15.43 -16.14 -6.51
CA SER A 176 15.94 -16.05 -5.14
C SER A 176 14.83 -15.83 -4.11
N HIS A 177 13.87 -14.94 -4.38
CA HIS A 177 12.73 -14.69 -3.50
C HIS A 177 11.80 -15.91 -3.39
N LEU A 178 11.54 -16.61 -4.50
CA LEU A 178 10.71 -17.81 -4.49
C LEU A 178 11.36 -18.94 -3.67
N LEU A 179 12.68 -19.15 -3.84
CA LEU A 179 13.47 -20.10 -3.04
C LEU A 179 13.48 -19.74 -1.55
N ALA A 180 13.42 -18.45 -1.22
CA ALA A 180 13.40 -17.96 0.17
C ALA A 180 12.03 -18.10 0.86
N GLY A 181 10.96 -18.52 0.16
CA GLY A 181 9.64 -18.70 0.77
C GLY A 181 8.54 -17.80 0.21
N ASN A 182 8.85 -16.86 -0.68
CA ASN A 182 7.86 -15.90 -1.14
C ASN A 182 6.87 -16.50 -2.14
N GLY A 183 5.67 -15.93 -2.18
CA GLY A 183 4.67 -16.23 -3.21
C GLY A 183 5.08 -15.65 -4.57
N ILE A 184 4.46 -16.16 -5.63
CA ILE A 184 4.74 -15.75 -7.01
C ILE A 184 3.44 -15.45 -7.76
N THR A 185 3.50 -14.76 -8.90
CA THR A 185 2.30 -14.53 -9.73
C THR A 185 1.89 -15.80 -10.46
N GLU A 186 0.59 -15.93 -10.77
CA GLU A 186 0.05 -17.05 -11.55
C GLU A 186 0.73 -17.23 -12.92
N ASP A 187 1.11 -16.13 -13.58
CA ASP A 187 1.80 -16.16 -14.88
C ASP A 187 3.18 -16.81 -14.75
N TYR A 188 3.97 -16.43 -13.75
CA TYR A 188 5.27 -17.04 -13.50
C TYR A 188 5.15 -18.48 -12.98
N ARG A 189 4.11 -18.80 -12.19
CA ARG A 189 3.80 -20.19 -11.81
C ARG A 189 3.66 -21.06 -13.06
N ALA A 190 2.82 -20.65 -14.02
CA ALA A 190 2.61 -21.39 -15.26
C ALA A 190 3.86 -21.46 -16.16
N ARG A 191 4.77 -20.48 -16.09
CA ARG A 191 6.06 -20.55 -16.79
C ARG A 191 7.01 -21.56 -16.15
N ILE A 192 7.08 -21.58 -14.82
CA ILE A 192 7.92 -22.54 -14.08
C ILE A 192 7.39 -23.96 -14.26
N ASP A 193 6.07 -24.16 -14.20
CA ASP A 193 5.44 -25.46 -14.46
C ASP A 193 5.82 -26.01 -15.85
N ARG A 194 5.79 -25.17 -16.88
CA ARG A 194 6.22 -25.56 -18.25
C ARG A 194 7.70 -25.86 -18.33
N LEU A 195 8.55 -25.02 -17.73
CA LEU A 195 9.99 -25.23 -17.72
C LEU A 195 10.34 -26.54 -17.00
N TYR A 196 9.69 -26.81 -15.87
CA TYR A 196 9.90 -28.06 -15.13
C TYR A 196 9.49 -29.27 -15.97
N ALA A 197 8.32 -29.24 -16.61
CA ALA A 197 7.88 -30.30 -17.50
C ALA A 197 8.85 -30.53 -18.68
N GLU A 198 9.52 -29.50 -19.18
CA GLU A 198 10.53 -29.61 -20.23
C GLU A 198 11.85 -30.22 -19.72
N LEU A 199 12.31 -29.81 -18.53
CA LEU A 199 13.66 -30.09 -18.05
C LEU A 199 13.76 -31.21 -17.00
N HIS A 200 12.63 -31.69 -16.47
CA HIS A 200 12.65 -32.77 -15.49
C HIS A 200 13.41 -33.99 -16.03
N GLY A 201 14.24 -34.60 -15.18
CA GLY A 201 15.10 -35.73 -15.56
C GLY A 201 16.28 -35.39 -16.46
N THR A 202 16.42 -34.14 -16.91
CA THR A 202 17.52 -33.70 -17.78
C THR A 202 18.55 -32.87 -17.00
N ASN A 203 19.83 -33.24 -17.11
CA ASN A 203 20.91 -32.47 -16.51
C ASN A 203 21.16 -31.17 -17.27
N ALA A 204 21.59 -30.13 -16.55
CA ALA A 204 22.03 -28.89 -17.19
C ALA A 204 23.20 -29.13 -18.17
N PRO A 205 23.29 -28.35 -19.26
CA PRO A 205 24.40 -28.45 -20.21
C PRO A 205 25.75 -28.23 -19.51
N GLN A 206 26.80 -28.88 -20.02
CA GLN A 206 28.14 -28.92 -19.44
C GLN A 206 29.25 -28.82 -20.51
N GLU A 207 28.94 -28.25 -21.66
CA GLU A 207 29.86 -28.16 -22.81
C GLU A 207 30.94 -27.11 -22.54
N THR A 208 30.56 -25.97 -21.96
CA THR A 208 31.49 -24.89 -21.65
C THR A 208 32.02 -24.97 -20.21
N ALA A 209 33.16 -24.31 -19.95
CA ALA A 209 33.71 -24.20 -18.59
C ALA A 209 32.75 -23.45 -17.64
N ASN A 210 32.04 -22.45 -18.16
CA ASN A 210 31.07 -21.65 -17.41
C ASN A 210 29.82 -22.46 -17.05
N GLU A 211 29.33 -23.28 -17.99
CA GLU A 211 28.24 -24.22 -17.75
C GLU A 211 28.61 -25.25 -16.67
N ARG A 212 29.78 -25.89 -16.79
CA ARG A 212 30.27 -26.84 -15.77
C ARG A 212 30.37 -26.20 -14.38
N ARG A 213 30.88 -24.98 -14.31
CA ARG A 213 30.96 -24.21 -13.06
C ARG A 213 29.56 -23.93 -12.50
N SER A 214 28.65 -23.44 -13.33
CA SER A 214 27.27 -23.11 -12.93
C SER A 214 26.49 -24.34 -12.44
N ALA A 215 26.63 -25.47 -13.15
CA ALA A 215 26.03 -26.73 -12.76
C ALA A 215 26.59 -27.26 -11.43
N THR A 216 27.89 -27.11 -11.22
CA THR A 216 28.53 -27.49 -9.95
C THR A 216 28.04 -26.61 -8.80
N VAL A 217 27.93 -25.29 -8.99
CA VAL A 217 27.40 -24.36 -7.97
C VAL A 217 25.95 -24.68 -7.64
N ALA A 218 25.11 -24.98 -8.64
CA ALA A 218 23.72 -25.35 -8.42
C ALA A 218 23.58 -26.65 -7.62
N ARG A 219 24.34 -27.69 -7.98
CA ARG A 219 24.38 -28.97 -7.25
C ARG A 219 24.90 -28.82 -5.83
N ASN A 220 25.98 -28.06 -5.62
CA ASN A 220 26.50 -27.80 -4.28
C ASN A 220 25.48 -27.05 -3.40
N ARG A 221 24.74 -26.10 -3.97
CA ARG A 221 23.65 -25.42 -3.26
C ARG A 221 22.52 -26.39 -2.91
N ALA A 222 22.13 -27.27 -3.83
CA ALA A 222 21.11 -28.29 -3.57
C ALA A 222 21.54 -29.22 -2.43
N LEU A 223 22.76 -29.75 -2.48
CA LEU A 223 23.34 -30.60 -1.42
C LEU A 223 23.36 -29.89 -0.06
N ALA A 224 23.83 -28.65 -0.01
CA ALA A 224 23.88 -27.87 1.24
C ALA A 224 22.50 -27.60 1.87
N ASN A 225 21.43 -27.63 1.07
CA ASN A 225 20.06 -27.41 1.52
C ASN A 225 19.21 -28.69 1.55
N GLY A 226 19.80 -29.86 1.28
CA GLY A 226 19.09 -31.15 1.27
C GLY A 226 18.07 -31.31 0.13
N TRP A 227 18.27 -30.65 -1.01
CA TRP A 227 17.37 -30.75 -2.16
C TRP A 227 17.74 -31.93 -3.07
N THR A 228 16.75 -32.75 -3.41
CA THR A 228 16.88 -33.93 -4.28
C THR A 228 16.12 -33.74 -5.60
N SER A 229 16.39 -34.59 -6.60
CA SER A 229 15.64 -34.59 -7.87
C SER A 229 14.15 -34.87 -7.66
N ASP A 230 13.79 -35.60 -6.61
CA ASP A 230 12.41 -36.04 -6.33
C ASP A 230 11.64 -35.07 -5.42
N THR A 231 12.28 -33.99 -4.96
CA THR A 231 11.68 -32.96 -4.07
C THR A 231 10.36 -32.39 -4.61
N ALA A 232 10.17 -32.41 -5.94
CA ALA A 232 8.96 -31.93 -6.60
C ALA A 232 7.86 -33.00 -6.72
N THR A 233 8.22 -34.28 -6.81
CA THR A 233 7.32 -35.43 -7.04
C THR A 233 6.79 -36.05 -5.75
N ASP A 234 7.50 -35.93 -4.62
CA ASP A 234 7.10 -36.47 -3.31
C ASP A 234 5.74 -35.97 -2.77
N HIS A 235 5.08 -35.03 -3.46
CA HIS A 235 3.83 -34.41 -3.02
C HIS A 235 2.67 -34.50 -4.03
N GLU A 236 2.77 -35.34 -5.07
CA GLU A 236 1.62 -35.64 -5.95
C GLU A 236 0.42 -36.24 -5.17
N HIS A 237 0.63 -36.67 -3.92
CA HIS A 237 -0.42 -37.14 -3.00
C HIS A 237 -1.20 -36.06 -2.23
N ALA A 238 -0.98 -34.77 -2.48
CA ALA A 238 -1.72 -33.68 -1.83
C ALA A 238 -2.58 -32.85 -2.81
N ARG A 239 -3.18 -33.46 -3.83
CA ARG A 239 -4.35 -32.87 -4.49
C ARG A 239 -5.51 -32.87 -3.49
N PRO A 240 -6.08 -31.72 -3.08
CA PRO A 240 -7.33 -31.75 -2.34
C PRO A 240 -8.40 -32.34 -3.26
N VAL A 241 -8.87 -33.53 -2.92
CA VAL A 241 -10.12 -34.09 -3.45
C VAL A 241 -11.18 -33.02 -3.19
N ARG A 242 -11.80 -32.50 -4.26
CA ARG A 242 -12.92 -31.57 -4.14
C ARG A 242 -14.01 -32.28 -3.35
N ALA A 243 -14.26 -31.83 -2.12
CA ALA A 243 -15.46 -32.22 -1.39
C ALA A 243 -16.66 -31.59 -2.10
N HIS A 244 -17.63 -32.43 -2.45
CA HIS A 244 -18.94 -32.07 -2.97
C HIS A 244 -19.78 -31.35 -1.92
#